data_AF-F3KZ72-F1
#
_entry.id   AF-F3KZ72-F1
#
_cell.length_a   1.000
_cell.length_b   1.000
_cell.length_c   1.000
_cell.angle_alpha   90.00
_cell.angle_beta   90.00
_cell.angle_gamma   90.00
#
_symmetry.space_group_name_H-M   'P 1'
#
loop_
_entity.id
_entity.type
_entity.pdbx_description
1 polymer ?
#
loop_
_entity_poly.entity_id
_entity_poly.type
_entity_poly.pdbx_seq_one_letter_code
_entity_poly.pdbx_strand_id
1 'polypeptide(L)'
;MQHQLSSGLTIESEAIAFSRDADGRAYYVRAEGPTRLLWRGDVIKGHDQSRHPQGFSAPIGVPDSLSAAGTWHAVTDQMLIDSGLVAGNTVQWRYPSGVVFQARYLDSTRLDGVLVLMTFEECSITAPSGDVLYDPSWGQFDLAIAE
;
A
#
# COMPACT_ATOMS: atom_id res chain seq x y z
N MET A 1 -15.85 0.71 -10.56
CA MET A 1 -15.59 1.97 -9.84
C MET A 1 -14.12 2.33 -9.96
N GLN A 2 -13.78 3.61 -9.94
CA GLN A 2 -12.39 4.09 -9.91
C GLN A 2 -12.19 5.01 -8.70
N HIS A 3 -11.02 4.93 -8.06
CA HIS A 3 -10.61 5.85 -7.02
C HIS A 3 -9.12 6.20 -7.16
N GLN A 4 -8.81 7.49 -7.26
CA GLN A 4 -7.44 7.98 -7.33
C GLN A 4 -6.91 8.29 -5.92
N LEU A 5 -5.77 7.69 -5.59
CA LEU A 5 -5.04 7.91 -4.34
C LEU A 5 -4.21 9.20 -4.40
N SER A 6 -3.73 9.66 -3.25
CA SER A 6 -2.90 10.87 -3.14
C SER A 6 -1.61 10.81 -3.97
N SER A 7 -1.04 9.61 -4.21
CA SER A 7 0.11 9.41 -5.09
C SER A 7 -0.18 9.62 -6.58
N GLY A 8 -1.46 9.71 -6.98
CA GLY A 8 -1.92 9.73 -8.37
C GLY A 8 -2.27 8.36 -8.96
N LEU A 9 -1.90 7.26 -8.27
CA LEU A 9 -2.30 5.90 -8.64
C LEU A 9 -3.82 5.75 -8.51
N THR A 10 -4.46 5.11 -9.49
CA THR A 10 -5.90 4.83 -9.48
C THR A 10 -6.15 3.34 -9.27
N ILE A 11 -7.01 3.02 -8.30
CA ILE A 11 -7.55 1.68 -8.11
C ILE A 11 -8.84 1.59 -8.93
N GLU A 12 -8.95 0.60 -9.82
CA GLU A 12 -10.20 0.27 -10.49
C GLU A 12 -10.64 -1.15 -10.15
N SER A 13 -11.87 -1.26 -9.64
CA SER A 13 -12.47 -2.52 -9.21
C SER A 13 -14.01 -2.42 -9.21
N GLU A 14 -14.71 -3.52 -8.97
CA GLU A 14 -16.18 -3.53 -8.91
C GLU A 14 -16.69 -2.66 -7.76
N ALA A 15 -16.11 -2.82 -6.57
CA ALA A 15 -16.40 -2.04 -5.38
C ALA A 15 -15.11 -1.57 -4.69
N ILE A 16 -15.14 -0.37 -4.11
CA ILE A 16 -14.04 0.22 -3.34
C ILE A 16 -14.61 0.82 -2.07
N ALA A 17 -14.07 0.41 -0.92
CA ALA A 17 -14.48 0.83 0.42
C ALA A 17 -13.28 1.30 1.25
N PHE A 18 -13.56 2.09 2.28
CA PHE A 18 -12.56 2.66 3.18
C PHE A 18 -12.92 2.36 4.63
N SER A 19 -11.98 1.78 5.36
CA SER A 19 -12.05 1.72 6.81
C SER A 19 -11.64 3.06 7.41
N ARG A 20 -12.38 3.53 8.39
CA ARG A 20 -12.20 4.86 9.01
C ARG A 20 -12.07 4.76 10.52
N ASP A 21 -11.27 5.64 11.08
CA ASP A 21 -11.13 5.79 12.53
C ASP A 21 -12.33 6.54 13.14
N ALA A 22 -12.29 6.77 14.46
CA ALA A 22 -13.36 7.46 15.19
C ALA A 22 -13.55 8.92 14.75
N ASP A 23 -12.52 9.55 14.17
CA ASP A 23 -12.56 10.91 13.64
C ASP A 23 -12.99 10.93 12.15
N GLY A 24 -13.32 9.76 11.58
CA GLY A 24 -13.75 9.61 10.19
C GLY A 24 -12.61 9.62 9.18
N ARG A 25 -11.34 9.60 9.61
CA ARG A 25 -10.17 9.57 8.72
C ARG A 25 -9.97 8.16 8.19
N ALA A 26 -9.76 8.04 6.88
CA ALA A 26 -9.54 6.74 6.26
C ALA A 26 -8.14 6.23 6.62
N TYR A 27 -8.04 4.96 7.00
CA TYR A 27 -6.77 4.32 7.35
C TYR A 27 -6.45 3.07 6.50
N TYR A 28 -7.45 2.57 5.76
CA TYR A 28 -7.29 1.40 4.91
C TYR A 28 -8.27 1.46 3.76
N VAL A 29 -7.80 1.18 2.54
CA VAL A 29 -8.65 1.00 1.36
C VAL A 29 -8.76 -0.49 1.05
N ARG A 30 -9.96 -0.93 0.67
CA ARG A 30 -10.23 -2.28 0.19
C ARG A 30 -11.05 -2.21 -1.09
N ALA A 31 -10.61 -2.92 -2.10
CA ALA A 31 -11.30 -3.15 -3.34
C ALA A 31 -11.68 -4.63 -3.46
N GLU A 32 -12.89 -4.91 -3.91
CA GLU A 32 -13.44 -6.27 -3.97
C GLU A 32 -13.54 -6.76 -5.41
N GLY A 33 -13.08 -7.99 -5.64
CA GLY A 33 -13.09 -8.62 -6.96
C GLY A 33 -11.92 -8.19 -7.85
N PRO A 34 -11.91 -8.63 -9.12
CA PRO A 34 -10.80 -8.40 -10.03
C PRO A 34 -10.43 -6.91 -10.15
N THR A 35 -9.23 -6.57 -9.69
CA THR A 35 -8.78 -5.18 -9.54
C THR A 35 -7.60 -4.90 -10.46
N ARG A 36 -7.54 -3.69 -11.01
CA ARG A 36 -6.37 -3.22 -11.77
C ARG A 36 -5.89 -1.88 -11.23
N LEU A 37 -4.59 -1.68 -11.28
CA LEU A 37 -3.95 -0.43 -10.84
C LEU A 37 -3.56 0.38 -12.07
N LEU A 38 -3.95 1.63 -12.10
CA LEU A 38 -3.72 2.52 -13.24
C LEU A 38 -2.84 3.72 -12.86
N TRP A 39 -2.04 4.14 -13.81
CA TRP A 39 -1.32 5.40 -13.79
C TRP A 39 -1.72 6.22 -15.01
N ARG A 40 -2.27 7.42 -14.79
CA ARG A 40 -2.75 8.32 -15.86
C ARG A 40 -3.71 7.66 -16.87
N GLY A 41 -4.49 6.69 -16.41
CA GLY A 41 -5.48 5.97 -17.23
C GLY A 41 -4.97 4.67 -17.86
N ASP A 42 -3.67 4.40 -17.82
CA ASP A 42 -3.08 3.17 -18.34
C ASP A 42 -2.80 2.17 -17.22
N VAL A 43 -3.01 0.88 -17.48
CA VAL A 43 -2.71 -0.17 -16.49
C VAL A 43 -1.21 -0.25 -16.25
N ILE A 44 -0.82 -0.20 -14.98
CA ILE A 44 0.58 -0.37 -14.56
C ILE A 44 1.01 -1.80 -14.92
N LYS A 45 2.15 -1.94 -15.61
CA LYS A 45 2.67 -3.23 -16.06
C LYS A 45 2.73 -4.22 -14.89
N GLY A 46 2.06 -5.37 -15.03
CA GLY A 46 2.02 -6.42 -14.01
C GLY A 46 0.96 -6.23 -12.93
N HIS A 47 0.12 -5.19 -13.00
CA HIS A 47 -0.96 -4.92 -12.04
C HIS A 47 -2.35 -4.84 -12.72
N ASP A 48 -2.59 -5.74 -13.67
CA ASP A 48 -3.93 -5.97 -14.23
C ASP A 48 -4.77 -6.90 -13.32
N GLN A 49 -5.98 -7.23 -13.76
CA GLN A 49 -6.91 -8.10 -13.04
C GLN A 49 -6.37 -9.51 -12.77
N SER A 50 -5.39 -9.98 -13.55
CA SER A 50 -4.76 -11.29 -13.33
C SER A 50 -3.82 -11.29 -12.13
N ARG A 51 -3.22 -10.13 -11.79
CA ARG A 51 -2.41 -9.95 -10.57
C ARG A 51 -3.27 -9.87 -9.33
N HIS A 52 -4.42 -9.21 -9.41
CA HIS A 52 -5.33 -8.95 -8.28
C HIS A 52 -6.72 -9.53 -8.54
N PRO A 53 -6.86 -10.86 -8.72
CA PRO A 53 -8.13 -11.48 -9.13
C PRO A 53 -9.20 -11.45 -8.03
N GLN A 54 -8.81 -11.34 -6.76
CA GLN A 54 -9.72 -11.38 -5.60
C GLN A 54 -10.04 -10.00 -5.04
N GLY A 55 -9.28 -8.98 -5.39
CA GLY A 55 -9.36 -7.67 -4.75
C GLY A 55 -7.99 -7.03 -4.61
N PHE A 56 -7.99 -5.86 -4.00
CA PHE A 56 -6.78 -5.13 -3.65
C PHE A 56 -6.99 -4.43 -2.31
N SER A 57 -5.93 -4.22 -1.55
CA SER A 57 -6.05 -3.42 -0.35
C SER A 57 -4.73 -2.76 0.02
N ALA A 58 -4.81 -1.62 0.70
CA ALA A 58 -3.63 -0.89 1.14
C ALA A 58 -3.92 -0.08 2.41
N PRO A 59 -2.99 -0.03 3.37
CA PRO A 59 -3.01 0.97 4.44
C PRO A 59 -2.83 2.38 3.87
N ILE A 60 -3.39 3.37 4.58
CA ILE A 60 -3.34 4.79 4.23
C ILE A 60 -2.57 5.53 5.34
N GLY A 61 -1.61 6.36 4.93
CA GLY A 61 -0.79 7.20 5.81
C GLY A 61 0.71 6.96 5.64
N VAL A 62 1.52 7.79 6.28
CA VAL A 62 2.98 7.64 6.34
C VAL A 62 3.35 6.88 7.62
N PRO A 63 4.07 5.76 7.55
CA PRO A 63 4.45 4.99 8.73
C PRO A 63 5.55 5.70 9.54
N ASP A 64 5.65 5.34 10.81
CA ASP A 64 6.63 5.85 11.76
C ASP A 64 8.08 5.86 11.24
N SER A 65 8.54 4.78 10.60
CA SER A 65 9.91 4.67 10.07
C SER A 65 10.22 5.64 8.93
N LEU A 66 9.20 6.20 8.28
CA LEU A 66 9.32 7.16 7.19
C LEU A 66 8.78 8.55 7.57
N SER A 67 8.38 8.75 8.82
CA SER A 67 7.75 9.98 9.31
C SER A 67 8.60 11.24 9.11
N ALA A 68 9.93 11.11 9.07
CA ALA A 68 10.85 12.22 8.80
C ALA A 68 10.64 12.85 7.41
N ALA A 69 10.08 12.13 6.44
CA ALA A 69 9.71 12.66 5.13
C ALA A 69 8.48 13.58 5.18
N GLY A 70 7.62 13.42 6.21
CA GLY A 70 6.34 14.12 6.34
C GLY A 70 5.25 13.69 5.36
N THR A 71 5.60 13.31 4.13
CA THR A 71 4.73 12.81 3.06
C THR A 71 5.43 11.73 2.26
N TRP A 72 4.68 10.81 1.66
CA TRP A 72 5.22 9.85 0.70
C TRP A 72 5.90 10.50 -0.51
N HIS A 73 5.46 11.69 -0.93
CA HIS A 73 6.03 12.40 -2.08
C HIS A 73 7.49 12.84 -1.84
N ALA A 74 7.87 13.02 -0.58
CA ALA A 74 9.23 13.41 -0.19
C ALA A 74 10.16 12.20 0.01
N VAL A 75 9.62 10.97 0.00
CA VAL A 75 10.41 9.76 0.23
C VAL A 75 11.27 9.45 -0.99
N THR A 76 12.59 9.52 -0.80
CA THR A 76 13.60 9.17 -1.80
C THR A 76 14.03 7.70 -1.65
N ASP A 77 14.68 7.14 -2.67
CA ASP A 77 15.20 5.76 -2.60
C ASP A 77 16.25 5.60 -1.51
N GLN A 78 17.06 6.64 -1.27
CA GLN A 78 18.01 6.63 -0.16
C GLN A 78 17.29 6.55 1.19
N MET A 79 16.17 7.26 1.36
CA MET A 79 15.36 7.17 2.59
C MET A 79 14.72 5.79 2.75
N LEU A 80 14.31 5.14 1.66
CA LEU A 80 13.84 3.75 1.72
C LEU A 80 14.97 2.85 2.26
N ILE A 81 16.16 2.93 1.67
CA ILE A 81 17.35 2.16 2.07
C ILE A 81 17.70 2.43 3.54
N ASP A 82 17.78 3.70 3.94
CA ASP A 82 18.12 4.12 5.30
C ASP A 82 17.08 3.64 6.33
N SER A 83 15.81 3.48 5.90
CA SER A 83 14.73 2.92 6.72
C SER A 83 14.71 1.38 6.78
N GLY A 84 15.65 0.72 6.09
CA GLY A 84 15.80 -0.74 6.08
C GLY A 84 15.07 -1.46 4.95
N LEU A 85 14.43 -0.74 4.03
CA LEU A 85 13.82 -1.29 2.81
C LEU A 85 14.90 -1.63 1.77
N VAL A 86 15.67 -2.68 2.08
CA VAL A 86 16.58 -3.34 1.16
C VAL A 86 15.96 -4.70 0.82
N ALA A 87 16.00 -5.10 -0.45
CA ALA A 87 15.33 -6.33 -0.91
C ALA A 87 15.77 -7.54 -0.07
N GLY A 88 14.79 -8.31 0.42
CA GLY A 88 14.98 -9.44 1.33
C GLY A 88 14.96 -9.10 2.81
N ASN A 89 14.98 -7.82 3.21
CA ASN A 89 14.85 -7.44 4.61
C ASN A 89 13.39 -7.42 5.05
N THR A 90 13.16 -7.85 6.30
CA THR A 90 11.87 -7.69 6.98
C THR A 90 11.79 -6.32 7.62
N VAL A 91 10.67 -5.63 7.40
CA VAL A 91 10.34 -4.35 8.03
C VAL A 91 9.08 -4.48 8.86
N GLN A 92 8.97 -3.63 9.89
CA GLN A 92 7.75 -3.46 10.67
C GLN A 92 7.45 -1.98 10.77
N TRP A 93 6.21 -1.62 10.44
CA TRP A 93 5.71 -0.26 10.42
C TRP A 93 4.50 -0.11 11.31
N ARG A 94 4.41 1.06 11.96
CA ARG A 94 3.20 1.51 12.64
C ARG A 94 2.68 2.77 11.98
N TYR A 95 1.44 2.72 11.54
CA TYR A 95 0.75 3.89 11.01
C TYR A 95 0.14 4.71 12.16
N PRO A 96 -0.02 6.04 11.97
CA PRO A 96 -0.67 6.90 12.97
C PRO A 96 -2.08 6.43 13.37
N SER A 97 -2.79 5.75 12.47
CA SER A 97 -4.10 5.15 12.71
C SER A 97 -4.08 3.99 13.72
N GLY A 98 -2.92 3.41 13.98
CA GLY A 98 -2.74 2.19 14.78
C GLY A 98 -2.62 0.91 13.95
N VAL A 99 -2.73 0.99 12.61
CA VAL A 99 -2.43 -0.16 11.73
C VAL A 99 -0.99 -0.60 11.92
N VAL A 100 -0.79 -1.90 12.06
CA VAL A 100 0.54 -2.52 12.11
C VAL A 100 0.76 -3.30 10.83
N PHE A 101 1.89 -3.06 10.18
CA PHE A 101 2.32 -3.72 8.96
C PHE A 101 3.65 -4.40 9.22
N GLN A 102 3.79 -5.65 8.83
CA GLN A 102 5.07 -6.37 8.88
C GLN A 102 5.20 -7.21 7.62
N ALA A 103 6.30 -7.08 6.90
CA ALA A 103 6.53 -7.84 5.67
C ALA A 103 8.00 -7.86 5.27
N ARG A 104 8.37 -8.78 4.37
CA ARG A 104 9.68 -8.79 3.71
C ARG A 104 9.61 -7.99 2.41
N TYR A 105 10.46 -6.98 2.28
CA TYR A 105 10.49 -6.08 1.13
C TYR A 105 11.10 -6.75 -0.10
N LEU A 106 10.51 -6.53 -1.27
CA LEU A 106 10.98 -7.06 -2.55
C LEU A 106 11.45 -5.97 -3.50
N ASP A 107 10.55 -5.03 -3.86
CA ASP A 107 10.85 -4.01 -4.86
C ASP A 107 9.93 -2.79 -4.73
N SER A 108 10.26 -1.70 -5.42
CA SER A 108 9.44 -0.50 -5.50
C SER A 108 9.29 -0.03 -6.95
N THR A 109 8.14 0.56 -7.26
CA THR A 109 7.87 1.14 -8.58
C THR A 109 7.72 2.64 -8.45
N ARG A 110 8.50 3.36 -9.25
CA ARG A 110 8.32 4.80 -9.50
C ARG A 110 7.79 5.05 -10.89
N LEU A 111 6.78 5.90 -11.00
CA LEU A 111 6.23 6.37 -12.27
C LEU A 111 6.35 7.89 -12.30
N ASP A 112 6.94 8.43 -13.37
CA ASP A 112 7.26 9.86 -13.49
C ASP A 112 8.02 10.43 -12.27
N GLY A 113 8.89 9.63 -11.65
CA GLY A 113 9.65 9.98 -10.46
C GLY A 113 8.90 9.83 -9.12
N VAL A 114 7.59 9.59 -9.16
CA VAL A 114 6.74 9.43 -7.96
C VAL A 114 6.75 7.96 -7.52
N LEU A 115 6.97 7.70 -6.23
CA LEU A 115 6.81 6.36 -5.65
C LEU A 115 5.31 6.02 -5.59
N VAL A 116 4.90 4.96 -6.31
CA VAL A 116 3.48 4.61 -6.45
C VAL A 116 3.13 3.24 -5.88
N LEU A 117 4.09 2.30 -5.90
CA LEU A 117 3.90 0.93 -5.41
C LEU A 117 5.15 0.41 -4.72
N MET A 118 4.97 -0.46 -3.73
CA MET A 118 6.02 -1.32 -3.18
C MET A 118 5.51 -2.76 -3.08
N THR A 119 6.35 -3.72 -3.42
CA THR A 119 6.00 -5.15 -3.39
C THR A 119 6.65 -5.81 -2.20
N PHE A 120 5.89 -6.66 -1.51
CA PHE A 120 6.32 -7.39 -0.33
C PHE A 120 5.88 -8.86 -0.40
N GLU A 121 6.51 -9.68 0.43
CA GLU A 121 6.08 -11.03 0.74
C GLU A 121 6.05 -11.28 2.24
N GLU A 122 5.47 -12.41 2.66
CA GLU A 122 5.27 -12.74 4.08
C GLU A 122 4.56 -11.59 4.84
N CYS A 123 3.63 -10.92 4.16
CA CYS A 123 2.98 -9.71 4.65
C CYS A 123 1.86 -10.02 5.64
N SER A 124 1.93 -9.40 6.81
CA SER A 124 0.87 -9.39 7.82
C SER A 124 0.46 -7.95 8.12
N ILE A 125 -0.84 -7.70 8.11
CA ILE A 125 -1.40 -6.38 8.41
C ILE A 125 -2.54 -6.55 9.41
N THR A 126 -2.52 -5.77 10.49
CA THR A 126 -3.60 -5.75 11.49
C THR A 126 -4.19 -4.36 11.64
N ALA A 127 -5.50 -4.32 11.83
CA ALA A 127 -6.26 -3.12 12.15
C ALA A 127 -5.93 -2.63 13.56
N PRO A 128 -6.27 -1.36 13.90
CA PRO A 128 -6.13 -0.86 15.27
C PRO A 128 -6.92 -1.68 16.31
N SER A 129 -8.01 -2.33 15.89
CA SER A 129 -8.81 -3.25 16.71
C SER A 129 -8.12 -4.60 16.99
N GLY A 130 -7.07 -4.93 16.23
CA GLY A 130 -6.42 -6.24 16.23
C GLY A 130 -6.93 -7.19 15.14
N ASP A 131 -7.94 -6.81 14.36
CA ASP A 131 -8.45 -7.63 13.26
C ASP A 131 -7.41 -7.79 12.15
N VAL A 132 -7.33 -8.98 11.56
CA VAL A 132 -6.43 -9.25 10.43
C VAL A 132 -6.97 -8.57 9.17
N LEU A 133 -6.17 -7.66 8.60
CA LEU A 133 -6.46 -6.98 7.34
C LEU A 133 -5.78 -7.67 6.15
N TYR A 134 -4.63 -8.31 6.38
CA TYR A 134 -3.92 -9.11 5.39
C TYR A 134 -3.15 -10.24 6.08
N ASP A 135 -3.24 -11.45 5.54
CA ASP A 135 -2.55 -12.64 6.05
C ASP A 135 -1.44 -13.09 5.07
N PRO A 136 -0.25 -13.50 5.57
CA PRO A 136 0.85 -13.94 4.72
C PRO A 136 0.50 -15.08 3.76
N SER A 137 -0.46 -15.94 4.13
CA SER A 137 -0.92 -17.05 3.29
C SER A 137 -1.66 -16.61 2.02
N TRP A 138 -2.05 -15.34 1.93
CA TRP A 138 -2.73 -14.79 0.75
C TRP A 138 -1.78 -14.43 -0.39
N GLY A 139 -0.47 -14.54 -0.16
CA GLY A 139 0.57 -14.36 -1.16
C GLY A 139 1.26 -13.01 -1.07
N GLN A 140 1.89 -12.61 -2.19
CA GLN A 140 2.58 -11.33 -2.27
C GLN A 140 1.62 -10.17 -2.07
N PHE A 141 2.12 -9.11 -1.44
CA PHE A 141 1.36 -7.91 -1.16
C PHE A 141 1.95 -6.73 -1.92
N ASP A 142 1.11 -6.09 -2.73
CA ASP A 142 1.46 -4.84 -3.42
C ASP A 142 0.88 -3.67 -2.62
N LEU A 143 1.72 -2.84 -2.02
CA LEU A 143 1.33 -1.63 -1.30
C LEU A 143 1.20 -0.46 -2.27
N ALA A 144 -0.04 0.00 -2.52
CA ALA A 144 -0.26 1.29 -3.18
C ALA A 144 0.00 2.44 -2.21
N ILE A 145 0.77 3.44 -2.66
CA ILE A 145 1.12 4.59 -1.85
C ILE A 145 -0.08 5.53 -1.69
N ALA A 146 -0.47 5.78 -0.44
CA ALA A 146 -1.56 6.68 -0.06
C ALA A 146 -1.28 7.34 1.30
N GLU A 147 -1.76 8.56 1.48
CA GLU A 147 -1.69 9.36 2.71
C GLU A 147 -2.98 10.12 2.97
#